data_AF-A0A818GNI9-F1
#
_entry.id   AF-A0A818GNI9-F1
#
_cell.length_a   1.000
_cell.length_b   1.000
_cell.length_c   1.000
_cell.angle_alpha   90.00
_cell.angle_beta   90.00
_cell.angle_gamma   90.00
#
_symmetry.space_group_name_H-M   'P 1'
#
loop_
_entity.id
_entity.type
_entity.pdbx_description
1 polymer ?
#
loop_
_entity_poly.entity_id
_entity_poly.type
_entity_poly.pdbx_seq_one_letter_code
_entity_poly.pdbx_strand_id
1 'polypeptide(L)'
;MKIDLHVVVAIVDDKNQIIFSSLIKPKEKVLFSLAYEAWMLLDIDLNARNGHLATEDTKTAMQFYMKYKDNEKSKEDARRLLLNIRPRMTPAKASNYNYEGICVAGFFKQMCTCNRSSFTNN
;
A
#
# COMPACT_ATOMS: atom_id res chain seq x y z
N MET A 1 20.73 -8.88 10.89
CA MET A 1 20.65 -9.61 9.60
C MET A 1 19.54 -8.97 8.77
N LYS A 2 19.87 -8.30 7.65
CA LYS A 2 18.90 -7.64 6.75
C LYS A 2 18.52 -8.67 5.68
N ILE A 3 17.23 -8.94 5.50
CA ILE A 3 16.74 -9.80 4.41
C ILE A 3 16.20 -8.85 3.35
N ASP A 4 16.95 -8.65 2.28
CA ASP A 4 16.48 -7.92 1.11
C ASP A 4 15.74 -8.91 0.20
N LEU A 5 14.41 -8.74 0.11
CA LEU A 5 13.57 -9.55 -0.76
C LEU A 5 13.85 -9.15 -2.22
N HIS A 6 14.50 -10.05 -2.94
CA HIS A 6 14.77 -9.87 -4.37
C HIS A 6 13.87 -10.82 -5.15
N VAL A 7 13.13 -10.28 -6.12
CA VAL A 7 12.40 -11.11 -7.08
C VAL A 7 13.31 -11.32 -8.28
N VAL A 8 13.64 -12.57 -8.55
CA VAL A 8 14.36 -12.96 -9.77
C VAL A 8 13.32 -13.44 -10.76
N VAL A 9 13.28 -12.79 -11.92
CA VAL A 9 12.50 -13.27 -13.06
C VAL A 9 13.48 -13.89 -14.05
N ALA A 10 13.22 -15.14 -14.45
CA ALA A 10 14.02 -15.86 -15.44
C ALA A 10 13.12 -16.33 -16.59
N ILE A 11 13.65 -16.20 -17.82
CA ILE A 11 13.09 -16.83 -19.02
C ILE A 11 13.95 -18.04 -19.32
N VAL A 12 13.31 -19.20 -19.49
CA VAL A 12 13.97 -20.47 -19.79
C VAL A 12 13.57 -20.98 -21.17
N ASP A 13 14.47 -21.73 -21.83
CA ASP A 13 14.20 -22.41 -23.09
C ASP A 13 13.42 -23.72 -22.88
N ASP A 14 13.14 -24.44 -23.98
CA ASP A 14 12.51 -25.75 -24.00
C ASP A 14 13.33 -26.86 -23.31
N LYS A 15 14.61 -26.60 -23.05
CA LYS A 15 15.54 -27.46 -22.30
C LYS A 15 15.75 -26.99 -20.87
N ASN A 16 14.94 -26.05 -20.39
CA ASN A 16 14.97 -25.49 -19.05
C ASN A 16 16.27 -24.71 -18.73
N GLN A 17 16.98 -24.21 -19.75
CA GLN A 17 18.16 -23.36 -19.60
C GLN A 17 17.77 -21.89 -19.51
N ILE A 18 18.38 -21.15 -18.58
CA ILE A 18 18.11 -19.71 -18.38
C ILE A 18 18.67 -18.93 -19.58
N ILE A 19 17.79 -18.39 -20.41
CA ILE A 19 18.13 -17.52 -21.55
C ILE A 19 18.33 -16.08 -21.07
N PHE A 20 17.56 -15.66 -20.08
CA PHE A 20 17.59 -14.32 -19.52
C PHE A 20 17.19 -14.36 -18.05
N SER A 21 17.89 -13.62 -17.20
CA SER A 21 17.42 -13.35 -15.85
C SER A 21 17.60 -11.88 -15.51
N SER A 22 16.65 -11.34 -14.76
CA SER A 22 16.72 -9.99 -14.24
C SER A 22 16.44 -9.99 -12.74
N LEU A 23 17.29 -9.26 -12.02
CA LEU A 23 17.08 -8.95 -10.62
C LEU A 23 16.15 -7.75 -10.53
N ILE A 24 14.88 -8.01 -10.24
CA ILE A 24 13.93 -6.93 -9.95
C ILE A 24 14.17 -6.51 -8.51
N LYS A 25 15.02 -5.51 -8.33
CA LYS A 25 15.05 -4.75 -7.08
C LYS A 25 13.72 -3.99 -6.99
N PRO A 26 12.94 -4.11 -5.91
CA PRO A 26 11.78 -3.24 -5.72
C PRO A 26 12.31 -1.80 -5.70
N LYS A 27 12.13 -1.09 -6.80
CA LYS A 27 12.79 0.20 -7.05
C LYS A 27 12.02 1.39 -6.51
N GLU A 28 10.82 1.18 -5.98
CA GLU A 28 9.99 2.26 -5.46
C GLU A 28 9.89 2.19 -3.94
N LYS A 29 10.30 3.29 -3.31
CA LYS A 29 9.89 3.57 -1.94
C LYS A 29 8.37 3.71 -1.96
N VAL A 30 7.67 2.66 -1.58
CA VAL A 30 6.24 2.76 -1.28
C VAL A 30 6.07 3.87 -0.26
N LEU A 31 5.38 4.93 -0.67
CA LEU A 31 4.99 6.05 0.17
C LEU A 31 3.58 5.75 0.69
N PHE A 32 3.40 5.94 1.98
CA PHE A 32 2.11 5.82 2.63
C PHE A 32 1.55 7.21 2.89
N SER A 33 0.23 7.37 2.84
CA SER A 33 -0.42 8.60 3.30
C SER A 33 -0.30 8.73 4.81
N LEU A 34 -0.07 9.94 5.33
CA LEU A 34 -0.02 10.20 6.77
C LEU A 34 -1.25 9.66 7.53
N ALA A 35 -2.46 9.79 6.95
CA ALA A 35 -3.69 9.26 7.54
C ALA A 35 -3.68 7.74 7.73
N TYR A 36 -3.10 7.01 6.78
CA TYR A 36 -2.96 5.55 6.87
C TYR A 36 -1.94 5.18 7.94
N GLU A 37 -0.78 5.84 7.95
CA GLU A 37 0.25 5.59 8.97
C GLU A 37 -0.28 5.89 10.37
N ALA A 38 -0.93 7.04 10.55
CA ALA A 38 -1.50 7.50 11.82
C ALA A 38 -2.50 6.50 12.40
N TRP A 39 -3.41 6.01 11.55
CA TRP A 39 -4.39 5.02 11.96
C TRP A 39 -3.73 3.70 12.37
N MET A 40 -2.80 3.20 11.55
CA MET A 40 -2.18 1.89 11.80
C MET A 40 -1.18 1.87 12.96
N LEU A 41 -0.44 2.96 13.18
CA LEU A 41 0.72 2.97 14.08
C LEU A 41 0.50 3.78 15.37
N LEU A 42 -0.50 4.65 15.38
CA LEU A 42 -0.83 5.53 16.50
C LEU A 42 -2.31 5.45 16.93
N ASP A 43 -3.15 4.68 16.22
CA ASP A 43 -4.61 4.61 16.43
C ASP A 43 -5.31 5.98 16.33
N ILE A 44 -4.83 6.81 15.41
CA ILE A 44 -5.37 8.16 15.14
C ILE A 44 -6.10 8.17 13.80
N ASP A 45 -7.40 8.44 13.81
CA ASP A 45 -8.20 8.62 12.59
C ASP A 45 -8.21 10.10 12.15
N LEU A 46 -7.26 10.45 11.29
CA LEU A 46 -7.18 11.80 10.70
C LEU A 46 -8.35 12.12 9.74
N ASN A 47 -9.14 11.12 9.33
CA ASN A 47 -10.28 11.31 8.43
C ASN A 47 -11.63 11.42 9.15
N ALA A 48 -11.69 11.18 10.46
CA ALA A 48 -12.94 11.09 11.22
C ALA A 48 -13.82 12.37 11.16
N ARG A 49 -13.25 13.54 10.83
CA ARG A 49 -13.95 14.83 10.85
C ARG A 49 -14.28 15.41 9.48
N ASN A 50 -14.28 14.59 8.41
CA ASN A 50 -14.61 15.05 7.04
C ASN A 50 -13.82 16.29 6.58
N GLY A 51 -12.58 16.44 7.03
CA GLY A 51 -11.73 17.57 6.65
C GLY A 51 -10.29 17.40 7.11
N HIS A 52 -9.35 17.80 6.24
CA HIS A 52 -7.92 17.87 6.56
C HIS A 52 -7.65 19.09 7.44
N LEU A 53 -7.31 18.87 8.72
CA LEU A 53 -6.88 19.92 9.62
C LEU A 53 -5.36 19.94 9.69
N ALA A 54 -4.74 20.98 9.13
CA ALA A 54 -3.28 21.12 9.10
C ALA A 54 -2.63 21.03 10.50
N THR A 55 -3.34 21.48 11.54
CA THR A 55 -2.87 21.36 12.93
C THR A 55 -2.78 19.91 13.40
N GLU A 56 -3.74 19.07 13.03
CA GLU A 56 -3.75 17.64 13.41
C GLU A 56 -2.73 16.85 12.59
N ASP A 57 -2.59 17.16 11.30
CA ASP A 57 -1.54 16.58 10.45
C ASP A 57 -0.15 16.91 11.00
N THR A 58 0.08 18.16 11.41
CA THR A 58 1.36 18.61 11.98
C THR A 58 1.65 17.91 13.32
N LYS A 59 0.67 17.87 14.24
CA LYS A 59 0.83 17.17 15.52
C LYS A 59 1.17 15.69 15.30
N THR A 60 0.49 15.04 14.37
CA THR A 60 0.69 13.62 14.07
C THR A 60 2.07 13.37 13.45
N ALA A 61 2.51 14.22 12.52
CA ALA A 61 3.85 14.16 11.95
C ALA A 61 4.94 14.35 13.04
N MET A 62 4.72 15.26 13.99
CA MET A 62 5.63 15.44 15.14
C MET A 62 5.65 14.21 16.04
N GLN A 63 4.51 13.57 16.30
CA GLN A 63 4.48 12.32 17.07
C GLN A 63 5.29 11.22 16.39
N PHE A 64 5.17 11.08 15.07
CA PHE A 64 6.00 10.15 14.30
C PHE A 64 7.48 10.46 14.38
N TYR A 65 7.85 11.73 14.20
CA TYR A 65 9.23 12.16 14.35
C TYR A 65 9.77 11.81 15.74
N MET A 66 9.05 12.16 16.81
CA MET A 66 9.49 11.87 18.17
C MET A 66 9.57 10.37 18.47
N LYS A 67 8.67 9.55 17.90
CA LYS A 67 8.65 8.10 18.07
C LYS A 67 9.82 7.40 17.39
N TYR A 68 10.27 7.89 16.24
CA TYR A 68 11.22 7.18 15.39
C TYR A 68 12.58 7.86 15.20
N LYS A 69 12.76 9.12 15.62
CA LYS A 69 13.99 9.92 15.40
C LYS A 69 15.27 9.22 15.84
N ASP A 70 15.22 8.44 16.93
CA ASP A 70 16.40 7.80 17.53
C ASP A 70 16.40 6.27 17.34
N ASN A 71 15.44 5.70 16.59
CA ASN A 71 15.25 4.25 16.51
C ASN A 71 14.89 3.78 15.09
N GLU A 72 15.90 3.70 14.23
CA GLU A 72 15.78 3.23 12.84
C GLU A 72 15.24 1.79 12.73
N LYS A 73 15.49 0.93 13.73
CA LYS A 73 14.92 -0.43 13.74
C LYS A 73 13.39 -0.38 13.87
N SER A 74 12.87 0.41 14.81
CA SER A 74 11.42 0.54 15.02
C SER A 74 10.72 1.18 13.82
N LYS A 75 11.41 2.07 13.12
CA LYS A 75 10.93 2.68 11.87
C LYS A 75 10.80 1.64 10.75
N GLU A 76 11.79 0.76 10.61
CA GLU A 76 11.75 -0.33 9.63
C GLU A 76 10.70 -1.39 10.00
N ASP A 77 10.56 -1.73 11.27
CA ASP A 77 9.51 -2.65 11.73
C ASP A 77 8.11 -2.09 11.47
N ALA A 78 7.90 -0.79 11.70
CA ALA A 78 6.66 -0.09 11.36
C ALA A 78 6.40 -0.09 9.84
N ARG A 79 7.43 0.15 9.03
CA ARG A 79 7.32 0.08 7.56
C ARG A 79 6.89 -1.32 7.09
N ARG A 80 7.47 -2.38 7.67
CA ARG A 80 7.10 -3.77 7.36
C ARG A 80 5.66 -4.07 7.75
N LEU A 81 5.21 -3.57 8.90
CA LEU A 81 3.82 -3.69 9.32
C LEU A 81 2.87 -3.04 8.30
N LEU A 82 3.17 -1.82 7.86
CA LEU A 82 2.36 -1.08 6.88
C LEU A 82 2.27 -1.78 5.52
N LEU A 83 3.35 -2.46 5.09
CA LEU A 83 3.38 -3.24 3.84
C LEU A 83 2.54 -4.53 3.93
N ASN A 84 2.46 -5.15 5.10
CA ASN A 84 1.78 -6.43 5.30
C ASN A 84 0.29 -6.29 5.58
N ILE A 85 -0.19 -5.09 5.92
CA ILE A 85 -1.59 -4.84 6.24
C ILE A 85 -2.31 -4.27 5.03
N ARG A 86 -3.48 -4.83 4.73
CA ARG A 86 -4.36 -4.30 3.70
C ARG A 86 -5.01 -3.01 4.20
N PRO A 87 -4.91 -1.88 3.50
CA PRO A 87 -5.53 -0.64 3.92
C PRO A 87 -7.04 -0.80 4.07
N ARG A 88 -7.64 -0.05 5.01
CA ARG A 88 -9.09 -0.01 5.20
C ARG A 88 -9.78 0.32 3.87
N MET A 89 -10.92 -0.31 3.65
CA MET A 89 -11.73 -0.06 2.46
C MET A 89 -12.24 1.39 2.53
N THR A 90 -11.81 2.23 1.61
CA THR A 90 -12.34 3.59 1.48
C THR A 90 -13.78 3.54 1.00
N PRO A 91 -14.63 4.57 1.22
CA PRO A 91 -15.97 4.62 0.64
C PRO A 91 -15.98 4.40 -0.89
N ALA A 92 -14.97 4.91 -1.59
CA ALA A 92 -14.75 4.63 -3.00
C ALA A 92 -14.47 3.14 -3.27
N LYS A 93 -13.60 2.47 -2.49
CA LYS A 93 -13.38 1.03 -2.64
C LYS A 93 -14.63 0.20 -2.27
N ALA A 94 -15.37 0.63 -1.24
CA ALA A 94 -16.58 -0.05 -0.76
C ALA A 94 -17.72 0.02 -1.78
N SER A 95 -17.80 1.12 -2.54
CA SER A 95 -18.70 1.28 -3.68
C SER A 95 -18.18 0.64 -4.97
N ASN A 96 -17.13 -0.18 -4.93
CA ASN A 96 -16.45 -0.72 -6.12
C ASN A 96 -16.06 0.38 -7.13
N TYR A 97 -15.64 1.54 -6.61
CA TYR A 97 -15.33 2.75 -7.36
C TYR A 97 -16.51 3.20 -8.24
N ASN A 98 -17.74 3.03 -7.78
CA ASN A 98 -18.93 3.49 -8.48
C ASN A 98 -19.40 4.83 -7.90
N TYR A 99 -19.47 5.86 -8.73
CA TYR A 99 -20.04 7.16 -8.39
C TYR A 99 -21.10 7.51 -9.44
N GLU A 100 -22.34 7.72 -9.01
CA GLU A 100 -23.49 8.04 -9.89
C GLU A 100 -23.67 7.05 -11.07
N GLY A 101 -23.36 5.76 -10.86
CA GLY A 101 -23.46 4.73 -11.90
C GLY A 101 -22.21 4.59 -12.78
N ILE A 102 -21.19 5.43 -12.58
CA ILE A 102 -19.95 5.43 -13.36
C ILE A 102 -18.83 4.74 -12.56
N CYS A 103 -18.20 3.70 -13.14
CA CYS A 103 -17.01 3.07 -12.54
C CYS A 103 -15.78 3.97 -12.73
N VAL A 104 -15.43 4.76 -11.70
CA VAL A 104 -14.25 5.63 -11.69
C VAL A 104 -12.93 4.86 -11.60
N ALA A 105 -12.94 3.55 -11.35
CA ALA A 105 -11.74 2.71 -11.47
C ALA A 105 -11.23 2.57 -12.92
N GLY A 106 -12.01 2.99 -13.93
CA GLY A 106 -11.54 3.10 -15.32
C GLY A 106 -10.30 3.98 -15.49
N PHE A 107 -10.09 4.95 -14.59
CA PHE A 107 -8.90 5.82 -14.55
C PHE A 107 -7.69 5.15 -13.86
N PHE A 108 -7.88 4.00 -13.21
CA PHE A 108 -6.85 3.18 -12.56
C PHE A 108 -7.02 1.70 -12.94
N LYS A 109 -6.86 1.40 -14.24
CA LYS A 109 -7.15 0.07 -14.85
C LYS A 109 -6.57 -1.13 -14.11
N GLN A 110 -5.41 -1.01 -13.47
CA GLN A 110 -4.75 -2.12 -12.76
C GLN A 110 -5.49 -2.59 -11.50
N MET A 111 -6.37 -1.78 -10.92
CA MET A 111 -7.10 -2.10 -9.68
C MET A 111 -8.62 -2.21 -9.88
N CYS A 112 -9.10 -2.13 -11.12
CA CYS A 112 -10.51 -2.18 -11.45
C CYS A 112 -11.03 -3.64 -11.44
N THR A 113 -12.03 -3.94 -10.61
CA THR A 113 -12.77 -5.22 -10.62
C THR A 113 -14.14 -5.12 -11.30
N CYS A 114 -14.53 -3.94 -11.77
CA CYS A 114 -15.71 -3.76 -12.63
C CYS A 114 -15.51 -4.65 -13.89
N ASN A 115 -16.38 -5.66 -14.06
CA ASN A 115 -16.33 -6.71 -15.11
C ASN A 115 -15.44 -7.94 -14.87
N ARG A 116 -14.98 -8.23 -13.64
CA ARG A 116 -14.75 -9.65 -13.28
C ARG A 116 -16.10 -10.29 -12.97
N SER A 117 -16.87 -10.53 -14.03
CA SER A 117 -18.05 -11.40 -13.97
C SER A 117 -17.67 -12.70 -13.27
N SER A 118 -18.38 -13.00 -12.17
CA SER A 118 -18.83 -14.35 -11.83
C SER A 118 -17.84 -15.49 -12.13
N PHE A 119 -16.83 -15.68 -11.28
CA PHE A 119 -16.35 -17.03 -11.02
C PHE A 119 -17.26 -17.62 -9.96
N THR A 120 -18.36 -18.21 -10.43
CA THR A 120 -19.13 -19.21 -9.70
C THR A 120 -18.21 -20.36 -9.33
N ASN A 121 -18.06 -20.60 -8.03
CA ASN A 121 -17.84 -21.94 -7.50
C ASN A 121 -19.06 -22.27 -6.64
N ASN A 122 -20.09 -22.77 -7.31
CA ASN A 122 -21.04 -23.78 -6.85
C ASN A 122 -21.73 -24.34 -8.09
#